data_AF-A0A5E4W8R5-F1
#
_entry.id   AF-A0A5E4W8R5-F1
#
_cell.length_a   1.000
_cell.length_b   1.000
_cell.length_c   1.000
_cell.angle_alpha   90.00
_cell.angle_beta   90.00
_cell.angle_gamma   90.00
#
_symmetry.space_group_name_H-M   'P 1'
#
loop_
_entity.id
_entity.type
_entity.pdbx_description
1 polymer ?
#
loop_
_entity_poly.entity_id
_entity_poly.type
_entity_poly.pdbx_seq_one_letter_code
_entity_poly.pdbx_strand_id
1 'polypeptide(L)'
;MKIFNSKYQISIRCAVVALMSVNLGVVSAQTVQPSFDCRKASSSVERSICASPSLAESDNQLAQAFTAATNRTADKAGLRKDQNKWRATVRDKCRSDECIANAYRERTRALRVSAENGRVLTFPRTGDASPPSKTSVFSGAVLYGTLVFDHDLAGGFVALQVGDRQYKLRYVWDVPETLQAQIQRLEDSAQMVSVIGDLIAWPDGTKSVDDRSPVALLVPKQ
;
A
#
# COMPACT_ATOMS: atom_id res chain seq x y z
N MET A 1 -31.46 -27.07 -76.64
CA MET A 1 -31.11 -26.68 -78.02
C MET A 1 -30.07 -25.56 -77.91
N LYS A 2 -28.78 -25.64 -78.24
CA LYS A 2 -27.90 -26.53 -79.03
C LYS A 2 -26.57 -26.66 -78.24
N ILE A 3 -26.07 -27.87 -77.96
CA ILE A 3 -24.88 -28.48 -78.60
C ILE A 3 -23.80 -27.47 -79.00
N PHE A 4 -22.62 -27.51 -78.34
CA PHE A 4 -21.33 -27.59 -79.04
C PHE A 4 -20.28 -28.32 -78.18
N ASN A 5 -19.64 -29.26 -78.86
CA ASN A 5 -18.64 -30.24 -78.47
C ASN A 5 -17.27 -29.65 -78.84
N SER A 6 -16.22 -29.75 -78.02
CA SER A 6 -14.84 -29.95 -78.54
C SER A 6 -13.80 -30.14 -77.42
N LYS A 7 -13.24 -31.35 -77.45
CA LYS A 7 -11.89 -31.80 -77.05
C LYS A 7 -10.86 -30.68 -76.89
N TYR A 8 -10.14 -30.64 -75.77
CA TYR A 8 -8.68 -30.41 -75.72
C TYR A 8 -8.09 -31.03 -74.45
N GLN A 9 -7.35 -32.12 -74.65
CA GLN A 9 -6.50 -32.79 -73.67
C GLN A 9 -5.17 -32.02 -73.57
N ILE A 10 -4.83 -31.49 -72.40
CA ILE A 10 -3.46 -31.05 -72.08
C ILE A 10 -3.15 -31.52 -70.67
N SER A 11 -2.37 -32.60 -70.58
CA SER A 11 -1.82 -33.13 -69.33
C SER A 11 -0.70 -32.22 -68.83
N ILE A 12 -0.98 -31.39 -67.82
CA ILE A 12 0.06 -30.68 -67.05
C ILE A 12 0.17 -31.36 -65.70
N ARG A 13 1.27 -32.09 -65.49
CA ARG A 13 1.70 -32.53 -64.16
C ARG A 13 2.14 -31.29 -63.37
N CYS A 14 1.20 -30.60 -62.74
CA CYS A 14 1.50 -29.63 -61.70
C CYS A 14 1.96 -30.40 -60.46
N ALA A 15 3.26 -30.35 -60.18
CA ALA A 15 3.76 -30.71 -58.85
C ALA A 15 3.06 -29.79 -57.85
N VAL A 16 2.17 -30.35 -57.03
CA VAL A 16 1.55 -29.64 -55.91
C VAL A 16 2.62 -29.46 -54.86
N VAL A 17 3.28 -28.30 -54.86
CA VAL A 17 4.08 -27.86 -53.71
C VAL A 17 3.08 -27.61 -52.59
N ALA A 18 3.04 -28.53 -51.62
CA ALA A 18 2.23 -28.37 -50.42
C ALA A 18 2.76 -27.16 -49.64
N LEU A 19 2.09 -26.02 -49.79
CA LEU A 19 2.25 -24.85 -48.93
C LEU A 19 1.77 -25.25 -47.53
N MET A 20 2.69 -25.70 -46.68
CA MET A 20 2.43 -25.80 -45.24
C MET A 20 2.24 -24.38 -44.71
N SER A 21 0.99 -23.99 -44.52
CA SER A 21 0.62 -22.74 -43.84
C SER A 21 1.14 -22.81 -42.40
N VAL A 22 2.26 -22.15 -42.12
CA VAL A 22 2.76 -21.96 -40.76
C VAL A 22 1.76 -21.03 -40.06
N ASN A 23 0.85 -21.60 -39.27
CA ASN A 23 0.00 -20.84 -38.37
C ASN A 23 0.89 -20.32 -37.23
N LEU A 24 1.41 -19.10 -37.37
CA LEU A 24 1.95 -18.36 -36.24
C LEU A 24 0.77 -18.03 -35.31
N GLY A 25 0.59 -18.85 -34.27
CA GLY A 25 -0.31 -18.53 -33.18
C GLY A 25 0.11 -17.21 -32.55
N VAL A 26 -0.76 -16.20 -32.64
CA VAL A 26 -0.55 -14.92 -31.97
C VAL A 26 -0.67 -15.18 -30.47
N VAL A 27 0.46 -15.25 -29.78
CA VAL A 27 0.48 -15.24 -28.31
C VAL A 27 0.10 -13.83 -27.88
N SER A 28 -1.18 -13.61 -27.56
CA SER A 28 -1.60 -12.38 -26.90
C SER A 28 -0.95 -12.35 -25.53
N ALA A 29 0.10 -11.54 -25.38
CA ALA A 29 0.63 -11.20 -24.07
C ALA A 29 -0.53 -10.61 -23.25
N GLN A 30 -0.96 -11.30 -22.19
CA GLN A 30 -1.92 -10.75 -21.25
C GLN A 30 -1.27 -9.51 -20.62
N THR A 31 -1.73 -8.34 -21.04
CA THR A 31 -1.26 -7.08 -20.47
C THR A 31 -1.88 -6.96 -19.08
N VAL A 32 -1.04 -6.94 -18.05
CA VAL A 32 -1.48 -6.68 -16.67
C VAL A 32 -2.04 -5.27 -16.63
N GLN A 33 -3.35 -5.15 -16.41
CA GLN A 33 -4.04 -3.88 -16.26
C GLN A 33 -4.17 -3.52 -14.77
N PRO A 34 -4.04 -2.25 -14.38
CA PRO A 34 -4.25 -1.83 -13.01
C PRO A 34 -5.74 -1.91 -12.62
N SER A 35 -6.03 -1.71 -11.34
CA SER A 35 -7.39 -1.82 -10.77
C SER A 35 -8.35 -0.69 -11.20
N PHE A 36 -7.88 0.25 -12.02
CA PHE A 36 -8.65 1.37 -12.55
C PHE A 36 -8.60 1.42 -14.08
N ASP A 37 -9.59 2.10 -14.68
CA ASP A 37 -9.65 2.28 -16.13
C ASP A 37 -8.57 3.27 -16.60
N CYS A 38 -7.56 2.76 -17.31
CA CYS A 38 -6.47 3.57 -17.84
C CYS A 38 -6.91 4.70 -18.78
N ARG A 39 -8.10 4.61 -19.39
CA ARG A 39 -8.66 5.70 -20.21
C ARG A 39 -9.11 6.89 -19.38
N LYS A 40 -9.26 6.70 -18.06
CA LYS A 40 -9.62 7.73 -17.08
C LYS A 40 -8.42 8.22 -16.27
N ALA A 41 -7.20 7.78 -16.60
CA ALA A 41 -5.98 8.21 -15.95
C ALA A 41 -5.80 9.73 -16.08
N SER A 42 -5.83 10.42 -14.94
CA SER A 42 -5.79 11.87 -14.86
C SER A 42 -4.42 12.38 -14.40
N SER A 43 -3.76 11.67 -13.49
CA SER A 43 -2.45 12.03 -12.96
C SER A 43 -1.29 11.44 -13.79
N SER A 44 -0.09 12.04 -13.68
CA SER A 44 1.13 11.47 -14.28
C SER A 44 1.44 10.09 -13.72
N VAL A 45 1.19 9.89 -12.42
CA VAL A 45 1.37 8.62 -11.73
C VAL A 45 0.40 7.56 -12.26
N GLU A 46 -0.87 7.90 -12.49
CA GLU A 46 -1.83 6.96 -13.09
C GLU A 46 -1.41 6.54 -14.49
N ARG A 47 -0.85 7.46 -15.30
CA ARG A 47 -0.29 7.12 -16.62
C ARG A 47 0.94 6.20 -16.51
N SER A 48 1.84 6.43 -15.56
CA SER A 48 2.97 5.53 -15.29
C SER A 48 2.51 4.13 -14.90
N ILE A 49 1.52 4.03 -14.01
CA ILE A 49 0.95 2.74 -13.59
C ILE A 49 0.34 2.00 -14.79
N CYS A 50 -0.37 2.71 -15.67
CA CYS A 50 -0.93 2.12 -16.88
C CYS A 50 0.11 1.65 -17.92
N ALA A 51 1.28 2.30 -17.97
CA ALA A 51 2.33 1.97 -18.91
C ALA A 51 3.25 0.83 -18.42
N SER A 52 3.21 0.49 -17.12
CA SER A 52 4.14 -0.44 -16.48
C SER A 52 3.42 -1.66 -15.90
N PRO A 53 3.64 -2.87 -16.46
CA PRO A 53 3.01 -4.09 -15.94
C PRO A 53 3.32 -4.39 -14.46
N SER A 54 4.52 -4.05 -13.97
CA SER A 54 4.90 -4.28 -12.57
C SER A 54 4.21 -3.30 -11.62
N LEU A 55 3.99 -2.05 -12.03
CA LEU A 55 3.21 -1.10 -11.26
C LEU A 55 1.72 -1.42 -11.29
N ALA A 56 1.20 -1.90 -12.43
CA ALA A 56 -0.16 -2.40 -12.54
C ALA A 56 -0.42 -3.60 -11.61
N GLU A 57 0.52 -4.54 -11.53
CA GLU A 57 0.44 -5.66 -10.58
C GLU A 57 0.44 -5.16 -9.12
N SER A 58 1.32 -4.22 -8.79
CA SER A 58 1.37 -3.62 -7.46
C SER A 58 0.08 -2.87 -7.10
N ASP A 59 -0.57 -2.21 -8.08
CA ASP A 59 -1.88 -1.58 -7.95
C ASP A 59 -2.96 -2.61 -7.58
N ASN A 60 -2.97 -3.74 -8.29
CA ASN A 60 -3.90 -4.82 -8.04
C ASN A 60 -3.72 -5.43 -6.64
N GLN A 61 -2.48 -5.64 -6.21
CA GLN A 61 -2.20 -6.15 -4.86
C GLN A 61 -2.71 -5.20 -3.76
N LEU A 62 -2.53 -3.89 -3.96
CA LEU A 62 -3.06 -2.88 -3.06
C LEU A 62 -4.59 -2.86 -3.06
N ALA A 63 -5.23 -2.96 -4.24
CA ALA A 63 -6.68 -3.00 -4.37
C ALA A 63 -7.28 -4.23 -3.67
N GLN A 64 -6.63 -5.39 -3.77
CA GLN A 64 -7.02 -6.60 -3.05
C GLN A 64 -6.90 -6.40 -1.53
N ALA A 65 -5.78 -5.85 -1.05
CA ALA A 65 -5.59 -5.56 0.37
C ALA A 65 -6.61 -4.54 0.90
N PHE A 66 -6.91 -3.49 0.12
CA PHE A 66 -7.92 -2.50 0.45
C PHE A 66 -9.32 -3.11 0.55
N THR A 67 -9.66 -4.02 -0.37
CA THR A 67 -10.92 -4.75 -0.36
C THR A 67 -11.03 -5.64 0.88
N ALA A 68 -9.98 -6.39 1.19
CA ALA A 68 -9.92 -7.22 2.40
C ALA A 68 -10.08 -6.37 3.67
N ALA A 69 -9.40 -5.22 3.74
CA ALA A 69 -9.51 -4.28 4.87
C ALA A 69 -10.93 -3.71 4.99
N THR A 70 -11.53 -3.31 3.86
CA THR A 70 -12.89 -2.76 3.82
C THR A 70 -13.94 -3.77 4.26
N ASN A 71 -13.75 -5.05 3.94
CA ASN A 71 -14.68 -6.11 4.32
C ASN A 71 -14.65 -6.43 5.81
N ARG A 72 -13.57 -6.08 6.51
CA ARG A 72 -13.32 -6.48 7.90
C ARG A 72 -13.38 -5.32 8.90
N THR A 73 -13.18 -4.08 8.45
CA THR A 73 -13.31 -2.89 9.30
C THR A 73 -14.76 -2.57 9.64
N ALA A 74 -15.00 -2.08 10.87
CA ALA A 74 -16.27 -1.48 11.26
C ALA A 74 -16.44 -0.04 10.71
N ASP A 75 -15.33 0.68 10.49
CA ASP A 75 -15.33 2.04 9.95
C ASP A 75 -14.90 2.07 8.48
N LYS A 76 -15.83 1.72 7.59
CA LYS A 76 -15.60 1.74 6.14
C LYS A 76 -15.43 3.16 5.60
N ALA A 77 -16.07 4.15 6.22
CA ALA A 77 -16.03 5.54 5.76
C ALA A 77 -14.67 6.18 6.04
N GLY A 78 -14.13 5.99 7.24
CA GLY A 78 -12.79 6.42 7.63
C GLY A 78 -11.71 5.78 6.76
N LEU A 79 -11.77 4.45 6.56
CA LEU A 79 -10.81 3.74 5.71
C LEU A 79 -10.81 4.26 4.25
N ARG A 80 -11.99 4.56 3.68
CA ARG A 80 -12.09 5.16 2.34
C ARG A 80 -11.51 6.57 2.30
N LYS A 81 -11.79 7.41 3.31
CA LYS A 81 -11.25 8.77 3.42
C LYS A 81 -9.72 8.75 3.51
N ASP A 82 -9.17 7.84 4.31
CA ASP A 82 -7.73 7.66 4.46
C ASP A 82 -7.08 7.18 3.14
N GLN A 83 -7.66 6.20 2.46
CA GLN A 83 -7.18 5.76 1.14
C GLN A 83 -7.18 6.88 0.10
N ASN A 84 -8.21 7.75 0.10
CA ASN A 84 -8.27 8.91 -0.77
C ASN A 84 -7.17 9.91 -0.45
N LYS A 85 -6.95 10.22 0.83
CA LYS A 85 -5.88 11.10 1.29
C LYS A 85 -4.51 10.57 0.87
N TRP A 86 -4.24 9.29 1.14
CA TRP A 86 -2.99 8.64 0.76
C TRP A 86 -2.72 8.73 -0.75
N ARG A 87 -3.74 8.51 -1.61
CA ARG A 87 -3.58 8.69 -3.06
C ARG A 87 -3.11 10.10 -3.41
N ALA A 88 -3.77 11.12 -2.84
CA ALA A 88 -3.48 12.51 -3.17
C ALA A 88 -2.16 13.04 -2.57
N THR A 89 -1.78 12.60 -1.37
CA THR A 89 -0.66 13.18 -0.63
C THR A 89 0.62 12.34 -0.70
N VAL A 90 0.53 11.06 -1.04
CA VAL A 90 1.69 10.14 -1.13
C VAL A 90 1.87 9.65 -2.56
N ARG A 91 0.92 8.87 -3.09
CA ARG A 91 1.03 8.27 -4.42
C ARG A 91 1.23 9.33 -5.50
N ASP A 92 0.31 10.30 -5.58
CA ASP A 92 0.30 11.32 -6.65
C ASP A 92 1.40 12.37 -6.50
N LYS A 93 2.21 12.31 -5.43
CA LYS A 93 3.43 13.12 -5.26
C LYS A 93 4.68 12.45 -5.81
N CYS A 94 4.61 11.17 -6.16
CA CYS A 94 5.74 10.44 -6.74
C CYS A 94 6.14 10.99 -8.11
N ARG A 95 7.46 10.97 -8.37
CA ARG A 95 8.08 11.44 -9.62
C ARG A 95 8.84 10.34 -10.38
N SER A 96 8.84 9.11 -9.86
CA SER A 96 9.49 7.95 -10.46
C SER A 96 8.70 6.66 -10.17
N ASP A 97 8.89 5.65 -11.02
CA ASP A 97 8.27 4.33 -10.85
C ASP A 97 8.71 3.65 -9.55
N GLU A 98 9.96 3.83 -9.14
CA GLU A 98 10.47 3.32 -7.86
C GLU A 98 9.71 3.94 -6.66
N CYS A 99 9.45 5.25 -6.68
CA CYS A 99 8.65 5.91 -5.66
C CYS A 99 7.23 5.31 -5.60
N ILE A 100 6.60 5.11 -6.75
CA ILE A 100 5.24 4.53 -6.85
C ILE A 100 5.26 3.11 -6.27
N ALA A 101 6.22 2.28 -6.67
CA ALA A 101 6.37 0.92 -6.17
C ALA A 101 6.57 0.88 -4.65
N ASN A 102 7.41 1.76 -4.10
CA ASN A 102 7.64 1.87 -2.66
C ASN A 102 6.36 2.29 -1.92
N ALA A 103 5.66 3.32 -2.40
CA ALA A 103 4.41 3.77 -1.83
C ALA A 103 3.35 2.66 -1.82
N TYR A 104 3.28 1.87 -2.90
CA TYR A 104 2.35 0.74 -3.02
C TYR A 104 2.67 -0.39 -2.05
N ARG A 105 3.96 -0.76 -1.89
CA ARG A 105 4.36 -1.77 -0.88
C ARG A 105 3.98 -1.36 0.54
N GLU A 106 4.36 -0.14 0.95
CA GLU A 106 4.06 0.37 2.31
C GLU A 106 2.56 0.38 2.57
N ARG A 107 1.78 0.91 1.63
CA ARG A 107 0.34 1.00 1.78
C ARG A 107 -0.33 -0.38 1.78
N THR A 108 0.09 -1.29 0.93
CA THR A 108 -0.42 -2.65 0.88
C THR A 108 -0.16 -3.38 2.20
N ARG A 109 1.03 -3.21 2.79
CA ARG A 109 1.36 -3.76 4.11
C ARG A 109 0.44 -3.20 5.19
N ALA A 110 0.27 -1.88 5.25
CA ALA A 110 -0.62 -1.23 6.22
C ALA A 110 -2.08 -1.71 6.09
N LEU A 111 -2.57 -1.88 4.86
CA LEU A 111 -3.91 -2.37 4.58
C LEU A 111 -4.08 -3.85 4.95
N ARG A 112 -3.07 -4.70 4.70
CA ARG A 112 -3.11 -6.12 5.10
C ARG A 112 -3.19 -6.26 6.62
N VAL A 113 -2.43 -5.46 7.36
CA VAL A 113 -2.51 -5.41 8.83
C VAL A 113 -3.89 -4.90 9.29
N SER A 114 -4.43 -3.85 8.64
CA SER A 114 -5.77 -3.34 8.95
C SER A 114 -6.88 -4.34 8.63
N ALA A 115 -6.66 -5.19 7.61
CA ALA A 115 -7.57 -6.25 7.25
C ALA A 115 -7.59 -7.37 8.29
N GLU A 116 -6.64 -7.53 9.21
CA GLU A 116 -6.66 -8.66 10.14
C GLU A 116 -7.55 -8.44 11.39
N ASN A 117 -8.67 -7.73 11.21
CA ASN A 117 -9.73 -7.50 12.21
C ASN A 117 -9.37 -6.60 13.39
N GLY A 118 -8.42 -5.68 13.27
CA GLY A 118 -8.02 -4.87 14.42
C GLY A 118 -8.89 -3.65 14.77
N ARG A 119 -8.87 -3.23 16.04
CA ARG A 119 -9.36 -1.90 16.46
C ARG A 119 -8.30 -0.86 16.11
N VAL A 120 -8.70 0.21 15.42
CA VAL A 120 -7.81 1.34 15.13
C VAL A 120 -7.95 2.39 16.22
N LEU A 121 -6.83 2.78 16.85
CA LEU A 121 -6.75 3.93 17.74
C LEU A 121 -5.94 5.01 17.04
N THR A 122 -6.54 6.16 16.74
CA THR A 122 -5.83 7.28 16.14
C THR A 122 -5.52 8.31 17.21
N PHE A 123 -4.25 8.70 17.28
CA PHE A 123 -3.80 9.76 18.17
C PHE A 123 -4.02 11.12 17.52
N PRO A 124 -4.63 12.08 18.24
CA PRO A 124 -4.68 13.46 17.77
C PRO A 124 -3.27 14.02 17.68
N ARG A 125 -3.05 14.94 16.73
CA ARG A 125 -1.80 15.68 16.61
C ARG A 125 -1.62 16.56 17.85
N THR A 126 -0.46 16.47 18.48
CA THR A 126 -0.13 17.26 19.68
C THR A 126 1.32 17.74 19.59
N GLY A 127 1.51 19.04 19.35
CA GLY A 127 2.82 19.70 19.44
C GLY A 127 3.24 20.51 18.21
N ASP A 128 3.92 21.63 18.50
CA ASP A 128 4.57 22.51 17.52
C ASP A 128 6.10 22.40 17.55
N ALA A 129 6.64 21.43 18.30
CA ALA A 129 8.08 21.21 18.39
C ALA A 129 8.62 20.78 17.02
N SER A 130 9.61 21.51 16.52
CA SER A 130 10.31 21.12 15.29
C SER A 130 11.40 20.10 15.63
N PRO A 131 11.58 19.05 14.82
CA PRO A 131 12.67 18.09 15.01
C PRO A 131 14.05 18.79 14.98
N PRO A 132 15.08 18.22 15.63
CA PRO A 132 16.44 18.72 15.53
C PRO A 132 16.96 18.79 14.09
N SER A 133 18.03 19.55 13.87
CA SER A 133 18.71 19.56 12.57
C SER A 133 19.28 18.19 12.21
N LYS A 134 19.36 17.89 10.90
CA LYS A 134 19.84 16.60 10.35
C LYS A 134 19.00 15.36 10.71
N THR A 135 17.77 15.58 11.12
CA THR A 135 16.79 14.52 11.35
C THR A 135 16.26 13.94 10.04
N SER A 136 16.15 12.62 9.94
CA SER A 136 15.53 11.93 8.80
C SER A 136 14.09 11.53 9.14
N VAL A 137 13.16 11.75 8.22
CA VAL A 137 11.76 11.33 8.35
C VAL A 137 11.49 10.20 7.36
N PHE A 138 11.01 9.07 7.87
CA PHE A 138 10.55 7.93 7.09
C PHE A 138 9.01 7.92 7.15
N SER A 139 8.36 8.47 6.13
CA SER A 139 6.90 8.59 6.14
C SER A 139 6.19 7.25 6.01
N GLY A 140 5.10 7.08 6.76
CA GLY A 140 4.22 5.92 6.64
C GLY A 140 4.82 4.59 7.15
N ALA A 141 5.76 4.65 8.08
CA ALA A 141 6.35 3.47 8.69
C ALA A 141 5.31 2.62 9.44
N VAL A 142 5.35 1.30 9.21
CA VAL A 142 4.55 0.32 9.96
C VAL A 142 5.47 -0.49 10.87
N LEU A 143 5.30 -0.31 12.18
CA LEU A 143 6.00 -1.03 13.23
C LEU A 143 5.06 -2.06 13.87
N TYR A 144 5.57 -3.20 14.33
CA TYR A 144 4.79 -4.26 14.99
C TYR A 144 5.48 -4.66 16.28
N GLY A 145 4.77 -4.59 17.41
CA GLY A 145 5.39 -4.67 18.73
C GLY A 145 4.38 -4.67 19.87
N THR A 146 4.87 -4.63 21.11
CA THR A 146 4.03 -4.44 22.31
C THR A 146 4.12 -3.00 22.80
N LEU A 147 3.04 -2.49 23.40
CA LEU A 147 3.10 -1.19 24.07
C LEU A 147 3.80 -1.34 25.43
N VAL A 148 4.61 -0.35 25.78
CA VAL A 148 5.27 -0.26 27.08
C VAL A 148 5.15 1.18 27.59
N PHE A 149 4.79 1.36 28.85
CA PHE A 149 4.88 2.66 29.52
C PHE A 149 6.24 2.80 30.19
N ASP A 150 6.84 3.98 30.04
CA ASP A 150 8.09 4.31 30.70
C ASP A 150 8.13 5.83 30.96
N HIS A 151 9.10 6.29 31.75
CA HIS A 151 9.27 7.68 32.08
C HIS A 151 10.64 8.18 31.63
N ASP A 152 10.69 9.43 31.19
CA ASP A 152 11.95 10.17 31.10
C ASP A 152 11.80 11.56 31.72
N LEU A 153 12.85 12.38 31.60
CA LEU A 153 12.86 13.74 32.17
C LEU A 153 11.73 14.65 31.65
N ALA A 154 11.14 14.32 30.49
CA ALA A 154 9.99 15.06 29.95
C ALA A 154 8.64 14.54 30.48
N GLY A 155 8.62 13.46 31.27
CA GLY A 155 7.41 12.84 31.80
C GLY A 155 7.21 11.41 31.32
N GLY A 156 6.02 10.86 31.60
CA GLY A 156 5.61 9.55 31.12
C GLY A 156 5.40 9.52 29.61
N PHE A 157 5.80 8.43 28.96
CA PHE A 157 5.54 8.20 27.54
C PHE A 157 5.09 6.76 27.30
N VAL A 158 4.36 6.58 26.21
CA VAL A 158 4.07 5.25 25.67
C VAL A 158 5.11 4.97 24.59
N ALA A 159 5.71 3.80 24.60
CA ALA A 159 6.57 3.34 23.52
C ALA A 159 6.07 2.03 22.93
N LEU A 160 6.57 1.73 21.74
CA LEU A 160 6.39 0.45 21.08
C LEU A 160 7.71 -0.33 21.15
N GLN A 161 7.68 -1.48 21.80
CA GLN A 161 8.79 -2.44 21.83
C GLN A 161 8.73 -3.35 20.59
N VAL A 162 9.77 -3.32 19.75
CA VAL A 162 9.92 -4.13 18.55
C VAL A 162 11.24 -4.90 18.66
N GLY A 163 11.17 -6.18 19.06
CA GLY A 163 12.37 -6.94 19.43
C GLY A 163 13.11 -6.24 20.56
N ASP A 164 14.40 -5.92 20.37
CA ASP A 164 15.22 -5.21 21.37
C ASP A 164 15.18 -3.68 21.23
N ARG A 165 14.33 -3.14 20.34
CA ARG A 165 14.25 -1.70 20.07
C ARG A 165 12.97 -1.10 20.61
N GLN A 166 13.08 0.08 21.23
CA GLN A 166 11.93 0.89 21.63
C GLN A 166 11.76 2.09 20.72
N TYR A 167 10.50 2.34 20.33
CA TYR A 167 10.10 3.50 19.54
C TYR A 167 9.15 4.35 20.38
N LYS A 168 9.62 5.52 20.81
CA LYS A 168 8.82 6.41 21.67
C LYS A 168 7.68 7.06 20.88
N LEU A 169 6.47 6.98 21.42
CA LEU A 169 5.32 7.78 21.03
C LEU A 169 5.31 9.00 21.97
N ARG A 170 6.14 10.00 21.66
CA ARG A 170 6.26 11.19 22.51
C ARG A 170 5.12 12.18 22.28
N TYR A 171 4.87 12.99 23.29
CA TYR A 171 3.97 14.14 23.31
C TYR A 171 2.47 13.89 23.17
N VAL A 172 1.96 12.78 23.67
CA VAL A 172 0.51 12.52 23.74
C VAL A 172 -0.15 13.29 24.91
N TRP A 173 0.07 14.60 25.00
CA TRP A 173 -0.35 15.45 26.15
C TRP A 173 -1.83 15.80 26.18
N ASP A 174 -2.58 15.51 25.12
CA ASP A 174 -4.04 15.68 25.05
C ASP A 174 -4.71 14.43 24.46
N VAL A 175 -4.30 13.25 24.92
CA VAL A 175 -5.06 12.03 24.63
C VAL A 175 -6.37 12.11 25.41
N PRO A 176 -7.54 12.05 24.74
CA PRO A 176 -8.81 11.97 25.45
C PRO A 176 -8.78 10.83 26.47
N GLU A 177 -9.35 11.01 27.66
CA GLU A 177 -9.34 9.98 28.73
C GLU A 177 -9.83 8.60 28.23
N THR A 178 -10.78 8.60 27.30
CA THR A 178 -11.30 7.38 26.65
C THR A 178 -10.24 6.61 25.86
N LEU A 179 -9.26 7.30 25.29
CA LEU A 179 -8.14 6.72 24.55
C LEU A 179 -6.99 6.33 25.51
N GLN A 180 -6.76 7.08 26.58
CA GLN A 180 -5.79 6.71 27.63
C GLN A 180 -6.17 5.37 28.29
N ALA A 181 -7.42 5.21 28.70
CA ALA A 181 -7.89 3.95 29.29
C ALA A 181 -7.81 2.76 28.32
N GLN A 182 -7.88 3.01 27.01
CA GLN A 182 -7.68 1.96 26.01
C GLN A 182 -6.22 1.56 25.90
N ILE A 183 -5.30 2.52 25.91
CA ILE A 183 -3.86 2.26 25.86
C ILE A 183 -3.41 1.48 27.09
N GLN A 184 -3.85 1.87 28.29
CA GLN A 184 -3.51 1.16 29.53
C GLN A 184 -3.95 -0.30 29.47
N ARG A 185 -5.17 -0.58 29.00
CA ARG A 185 -5.65 -1.96 28.83
C ARG A 185 -4.81 -2.76 27.83
N LEU A 186 -4.28 -2.13 26.79
CA LEU A 186 -3.45 -2.82 25.81
C LEU A 186 -2.11 -3.22 26.41
N GLU A 187 -1.50 -2.33 27.19
CA GLU A 187 -0.29 -2.61 27.95
C GLU A 187 -0.48 -3.82 28.87
N ASP A 188 -1.55 -3.83 29.67
CA ASP A 188 -1.81 -4.91 30.63
C ASP A 188 -2.14 -6.26 29.97
N SER A 189 -2.53 -6.26 28.69
CA SER A 189 -3.05 -7.44 27.98
C SER A 189 -2.00 -8.29 27.27
N ALA A 190 -0.73 -7.87 27.26
CA ALA A 190 0.36 -8.46 26.46
C ALA A 190 0.05 -8.57 24.94
N GLN A 191 -0.92 -7.79 24.44
CA GLN A 191 -1.31 -7.81 23.03
C GLN A 191 -0.24 -7.17 22.15
N MET A 192 0.06 -7.83 21.03
CA MET A 192 0.83 -7.21 19.95
C MET A 192 -0.04 -6.18 19.24
N VAL A 193 0.53 -5.03 18.90
CA VAL A 193 -0.11 -3.98 18.11
C VAL A 193 0.78 -3.61 16.93
N SER A 194 0.16 -3.11 15.86
CA SER A 194 0.89 -2.39 14.83
C SER A 194 0.73 -0.90 14.99
N VAL A 195 1.80 -0.16 14.80
CA VAL A 195 1.80 1.31 14.83
C VAL A 195 2.13 1.81 13.44
N ILE A 196 1.28 2.67 12.93
CA ILE A 196 1.43 3.31 11.62
C ILE A 196 1.63 4.80 11.88
N GLY A 197 2.75 5.35 11.41
CA GLY A 197 3.07 6.76 11.53
C GLY A 197 4.35 7.13 10.80
N ASP A 198 4.68 8.42 10.79
CA ASP A 198 5.97 8.85 10.28
C ASP A 198 7.04 8.56 11.33
N LEU A 199 8.16 7.96 10.94
CA LEU A 199 9.24 7.63 11.86
C LEU A 199 10.34 8.68 11.74
N ILE A 200 10.79 9.20 12.86
CA ILE A 200 11.87 10.17 12.96
C ILE A 200 13.14 9.47 13.43
N ALA A 201 14.22 9.54 12.64
CA ALA A 201 15.55 9.17 13.09
C ALA A 201 16.42 10.41 13.35
N TRP A 202 16.97 10.44 14.55
CA TRP A 202 17.78 11.52 15.07
C TRP A 202 19.23 11.36 14.60
N PRO A 203 20.04 12.43 14.63
CA PRO A 203 21.44 12.37 14.18
C PRO A 203 22.30 11.35 14.93
N ASP A 204 21.95 11.02 16.18
CA ASP A 204 22.61 10.01 17.01
C ASP A 204 22.19 8.56 16.69
N GLY A 205 21.31 8.38 15.70
CA GLY A 205 20.78 7.09 15.30
C GLY A 205 19.58 6.61 16.13
N THR A 206 19.17 7.35 17.16
CA THR A 206 17.96 7.05 17.93
C THR A 206 16.69 7.34 17.12
N LYS A 207 15.57 6.73 17.52
CA LYS A 207 14.33 6.75 16.73
C LYS A 207 13.11 7.02 17.61
N SER A 208 12.20 7.84 17.11
CA SER A 208 10.89 8.13 17.70
C SER A 208 9.83 8.17 16.62
N VAL A 209 8.57 7.99 16.97
CA VAL A 209 7.47 8.28 16.03
C VAL A 209 7.27 9.80 15.99
N ASP A 210 6.90 10.32 14.81
CA ASP A 210 6.64 11.73 14.56
C ASP A 210 5.48 12.22 15.42
N ASP A 211 5.77 13.21 16.25
CA ASP A 211 4.81 13.91 17.10
C ASP A 211 3.86 14.82 16.30
N ARG A 212 4.22 15.15 15.06
CA ARG A 212 3.43 16.03 14.18
C ARG A 212 2.51 15.26 13.23
N SER A 213 2.65 13.95 13.12
CA SER A 213 1.85 13.11 12.21
C SER A 213 0.81 12.29 12.97
N PRO A 214 -0.40 12.09 12.43
CA PRO A 214 -1.39 11.22 13.05
C PRO A 214 -0.85 9.79 13.10
N VAL A 215 -0.68 9.26 14.31
CA VAL A 215 -0.26 7.88 14.54
C VAL A 215 -1.51 7.02 14.73
N ALA A 216 -1.55 5.88 14.07
CA ALA A 216 -2.61 4.89 14.23
C ALA A 216 -2.07 3.60 14.85
N LEU A 217 -2.64 3.17 15.97
CA LEU A 217 -2.46 1.82 16.51
C LEU A 217 -3.51 0.89 15.93
N LEU A 218 -3.09 -0.25 15.41
CA LEU A 218 -3.93 -1.35 15.03
C LEU A 218 -3.75 -2.46 16.04
N VAL A 219 -4.81 -2.77 16.77
CA VAL A 219 -4.83 -3.85 17.76
C VAL A 219 -5.52 -5.04 17.11
N PRO A 220 -4.82 -6.15 16.77
CA PRO A 220 -5.45 -7.35 16.25
C PRO A 220 -6.60 -7.80 17.16
N LYS A 221 -7.73 -8.21 16.59
CA LYS A 221 -8.73 -8.92 17.38
C LYS A 221 -8.15 -10.28 17.75
N GLN A 222 -8.28 -10.64 19.03
CA GLN A 222 -8.12 -12.01 19.48
C GLN A 222 -9.27 -12.87 18.96
#